data_AF-A0A170YRW5-F1
#
_entry.id   AF-A0A170YRW5-F1
#
_cell.length_a   1.000
_cell.length_b   1.000
_cell.length_c   1.000
_cell.angle_alpha   90.00
_cell.angle_beta   90.00
_cell.angle_gamma   90.00
#
_symmetry.space_group_name_H-M   'P 1'
#
loop_
_entity.id
_entity.type
_entity.pdbx_description
1 polymer ?
#
loop_
_entity_poly.entity_id
_entity_poly.type
_entity_poly.pdbx_seq_one_letter_code
_entity_poly.pdbx_strand_id
1 'polypeptide(L)'
;MVKTGVPREVSEEEAAAFAQRQGIFHIETSAKTGFNVEQAFTAVTQEVYNRIQSGDYKIEDGWDGIKTGFARPSGMDFNLVEAEPAKSSCC
;
A
#
# COMPACT_ATOMS: atom_id res chain seq x y z
N MET A 1 -27.55 22.86 -5.25
CA MET A 1 -26.39 21.95 -5.31
C MET A 1 -26.36 21.18 -4.00
N VAL A 2 -26.83 19.93 -3.99
CA VAL A 2 -26.81 19.09 -2.79
C VAL A 2 -25.40 18.52 -2.67
N LYS A 3 -24.67 18.90 -1.62
CA LYS A 3 -23.39 18.27 -1.26
C LYS A 3 -23.71 16.95 -0.56
N THR A 4 -23.88 15.87 -1.32
CA THR A 4 -24.07 14.52 -0.76
C THR A 4 -22.71 13.94 -0.37
N GLY A 5 -22.26 14.25 0.84
CA GLY A 5 -21.06 13.68 1.44
C GLY A 5 -20.82 14.24 2.84
N VAL A 6 -20.35 13.40 3.76
CA VAL A 6 -19.85 13.86 5.06
C VAL A 6 -18.70 14.85 4.80
N PRO A 7 -18.68 16.02 5.46
CA PRO A 7 -17.57 16.95 5.31
C PRO A 7 -16.24 16.35 5.80
N ARG A 8 -15.12 16.87 5.31
CA ARG A 8 -13.79 16.48 5.78
C ARG A 8 -13.63 16.93 7.25
N GLU A 9 -13.41 15.98 8.13
CA GLU A 9 -13.25 16.22 9.58
C GLU A 9 -11.79 16.37 10.01
N VAL A 10 -10.83 15.90 9.20
CA VAL A 10 -9.39 15.98 9.49
C VAL A 10 -8.71 16.69 8.32
N SER A 11 -7.91 17.73 8.61
CA SER A 11 -7.17 18.44 7.57
C SER A 11 -5.92 17.65 7.16
N GLU A 12 -5.45 17.89 5.94
CA GLU A 12 -4.24 17.24 5.42
C GLU A 12 -3.02 17.61 6.27
N GLU A 13 -2.95 18.87 6.71
CA GLU A 13 -1.86 19.39 7.55
C GLU A 13 -1.84 18.72 8.92
N GLU A 14 -3.02 18.47 9.52
CA GLU A 14 -3.12 17.78 10.80
C GLU A 14 -2.59 16.35 10.70
N ALA A 15 -3.04 15.62 9.68
CA ALA A 15 -2.60 14.25 9.43
C ALA A 15 -1.09 14.17 9.12
N ALA A 16 -0.58 15.08 8.29
CA ALA A 16 0.86 15.17 7.98
C ALA A 16 1.70 15.50 9.22
N ALA A 17 1.26 16.45 10.05
CA ALA A 17 1.94 16.81 11.29
C ALA A 17 1.94 15.65 12.30
N PHE A 18 0.85 14.89 12.38
CA PHE A 18 0.81 13.68 13.20
C PHE A 18 1.82 12.63 12.72
N ALA A 19 1.84 12.35 11.42
CA ALA A 19 2.74 11.36 10.84
C ALA A 19 4.22 11.73 11.07
N GLN A 20 4.58 13.00 10.86
CA GLN A 20 5.92 13.51 11.15
C GLN A 20 6.32 13.31 12.62
N ARG A 21 5.41 13.61 13.57
CA ARG A 21 5.68 13.43 15.01
C ARG A 21 5.86 11.96 15.41
N GLN A 22 5.15 11.04 14.76
CA GLN A 22 5.26 9.60 15.02
C GLN A 22 6.38 8.93 14.23
N GLY A 23 7.03 9.65 13.30
CA GLY A 23 8.04 9.07 12.41
C GLY A 23 7.47 8.05 11.42
N ILE A 24 6.19 8.19 11.06
CA ILE A 24 5.53 7.36 10.04
C ILE A 24 5.26 8.20 8.80
N PHE A 25 5.16 7.56 7.63
CA PHE A 25 4.78 8.27 6.40
C PHE A 25 3.26 8.46 6.33
N HIS A 26 2.81 9.43 5.53
CA HIS A 26 1.39 9.73 5.30
C HIS A 26 1.10 9.87 3.81
N ILE A 27 -0.07 9.36 3.38
CA ILE A 27 -0.61 9.54 2.03
C ILE A 27 -2.14 9.50 2.10
N GLU A 28 -2.81 10.55 1.61
CA GLU A 28 -4.27 10.52 1.43
C GLU A 28 -4.62 9.62 0.23
N THR A 29 -5.65 8.77 0.37
CA THR A 29 -6.08 7.84 -0.70
C THR A 29 -7.61 7.86 -0.88
N SER A 30 -8.08 7.50 -2.08
CA SER A 30 -9.50 7.26 -2.35
C SER A 30 -9.70 5.96 -3.11
N ALA A 31 -10.08 4.91 -2.37
CA ALA A 31 -10.40 3.60 -2.95
C ALA A 31 -11.52 3.67 -4.01
N LYS A 32 -12.45 4.63 -3.88
CA LYS A 32 -13.55 4.84 -4.84
C LYS A 32 -13.05 5.31 -6.21
N THR A 33 -12.01 6.14 -6.24
CA THR A 33 -11.50 6.76 -7.48
C THR A 33 -10.16 6.17 -7.94
N GLY A 34 -9.54 5.34 -7.11
CA GLY A 34 -8.17 4.86 -7.31
C GLY A 34 -7.09 5.89 -6.94
N PHE A 35 -7.47 7.08 -6.48
CA PHE A 35 -6.51 8.14 -6.15
C PHE A 35 -5.50 7.66 -5.09
N ASN A 36 -4.21 7.76 -5.43
CA ASN A 36 -3.06 7.39 -4.61
C ASN A 36 -3.00 5.95 -4.09
N VAL A 37 -3.88 5.05 -4.54
CA VAL A 37 -3.90 3.67 -4.05
C VAL A 37 -2.59 2.95 -4.39
N GLU A 38 -2.18 2.98 -5.67
CA GLU A 38 -0.93 2.36 -6.12
C GLU A 38 0.29 2.98 -5.42
N GLN A 39 0.34 4.31 -5.32
CA GLN A 39 1.42 5.01 -4.64
C GLN A 39 1.54 4.61 -3.16
N ALA A 40 0.41 4.40 -2.46
CA ALA A 40 0.43 3.97 -1.07
C ALA A 40 1.07 2.58 -0.92
N PHE A 41 0.69 1.62 -1.77
CA PHE A 41 1.29 0.28 -1.76
C PHE A 41 2.76 0.30 -2.17
N THR A 42 3.13 1.05 -3.20
CA THR A 42 4.52 1.18 -3.65
C THR A 42 5.41 1.80 -2.57
N ALA A 43 4.94 2.84 -1.88
CA ALA A 43 5.71 3.48 -0.82
C ALA A 43 6.01 2.51 0.35
N VAL A 44 5.00 1.78 0.82
CA VAL A 44 5.17 0.81 1.92
C VAL A 44 6.09 -0.33 1.51
N THR A 45 5.87 -0.90 0.33
CA THR A 45 6.68 -2.04 -0.15
C THR A 45 8.13 -1.66 -0.37
N GLN A 46 8.39 -0.45 -0.89
CA GLN A 46 9.74 0.07 -1.06
C GLN A 46 10.45 0.27 0.29
N GLU A 47 9.77 0.81 1.30
CA GLU A 47 10.34 0.98 2.64
C GLU A 47 10.69 -0.37 3.28
N VAL A 48 9.79 -1.36 3.21
CA VAL A 48 10.07 -2.72 3.70
C VAL A 48 11.27 -3.32 2.97
N TYR A 49 11.34 -3.17 1.65
CA TYR A 49 12.47 -3.65 0.86
C TYR A 49 13.79 -2.99 1.28
N ASN A 50 13.80 -1.67 1.46
CA ASN A 50 14.98 -0.92 1.92
C ASN A 50 15.46 -1.42 3.29
N ARG A 51 14.54 -1.71 4.22
CA ARG A 51 14.87 -2.26 5.54
C ARG A 51 15.41 -3.69 5.51
N ILE A 52 14.99 -4.49 4.53
CA ILE A 52 15.61 -5.80 4.28
C ILE A 52 17.04 -5.61 3.75
N GLN A 53 17.26 -4.66 2.82
CA GLN A 53 18.58 -4.39 2.26
C GLN A 53 19.55 -3.81 3.30
N SER A 54 19.08 -2.97 4.24
CA SER A 54 19.89 -2.46 5.34
C SER A 54 20.20 -3.52 6.42
N GLY A 55 19.42 -4.60 6.45
CA GLY A 55 19.52 -5.66 7.46
C GLY A 55 18.73 -5.37 8.75
N ASP A 56 17.96 -4.27 8.79
CA ASP A 56 17.04 -3.95 9.89
C ASP A 56 15.93 -4.99 10.00
N TYR A 57 15.48 -5.52 8.86
CA TYR A 57 14.55 -6.64 8.77
C TYR A 57 15.27 -7.90 8.31
N LYS A 58 14.97 -9.01 9.00
CA LYS A 58 15.54 -10.33 8.73
C LYS A 58 14.43 -11.31 8.41
N ILE A 59 14.79 -12.34 7.66
CA ILE A 59 13.92 -13.48 7.39
C ILE A 59 14.10 -14.45 8.55
N GLU A 60 12.99 -14.77 9.21
CA GLU A 60 12.97 -15.64 10.38
C GLU A 60 12.14 -16.89 10.07
N ASP A 61 12.69 -18.06 10.40
CA ASP A 61 11.99 -19.33 10.19
C ASP A 61 10.73 -19.39 11.05
N GLY A 62 9.60 -19.67 10.39
CA GLY A 62 8.27 -19.71 11.03
C GLY A 62 7.56 -18.35 11.13
N TRP A 63 8.18 -17.26 10.67
CA TRP A 63 7.51 -15.96 10.56
C TRP A 63 7.06 -15.67 9.13
N ASP A 64 5.76 -15.44 8.95
CA ASP A 64 5.17 -15.25 7.62
C ASP A 64 5.21 -13.80 7.10
N GLY A 65 5.76 -12.86 7.87
CA GLY A 65 5.80 -11.43 7.51
C GLY A 65 6.75 -11.10 6.35
N ILE A 66 7.86 -11.84 6.22
CA ILE A 66 8.83 -11.69 5.13
C ILE A 66 9.26 -13.09 4.67
N LYS A 67 9.09 -13.38 3.38
CA LYS A 67 9.49 -14.67 2.78
C LYS A 67 10.41 -14.41 1.60
N THR A 68 11.39 -15.30 1.39
CA THR A 68 12.31 -15.26 0.22
C THR A 68 11.62 -15.50 -1.13
N GLY A 69 10.28 -15.63 -1.15
CA GLY A 69 9.53 -16.13 -2.29
C GLY A 69 9.93 -17.55 -2.67
N PHE A 70 9.33 -18.06 -3.74
CA PHE A 70 9.80 -19.29 -4.37
C PHE A 70 11.02 -18.94 -5.23
N ALA A 71 12.15 -19.60 -5.02
CA ALA A 71 13.28 -19.51 -5.94
C ALA A 71 12.76 -19.82 -7.34
N ARG A 72 12.85 -18.87 -8.27
CA ARG A 72 12.42 -19.05 -9.67
C ARG A 72 13.19 -20.25 -10.22
N PRO A 73 12.55 -21.40 -10.51
CA PRO A 73 13.14 -22.32 -11.46
C PRO A 73 13.11 -21.57 -12.78
N SER A 74 14.25 -21.42 -13.45
CA SER A 74 14.29 -20.82 -14.79
C SER A 74 13.21 -21.45 -15.68
N GLY A 75 12.16 -20.70 -16.03
CA GLY A 75 11.18 -21.12 -17.05
C GLY A 75 9.69 -21.22 -16.67
N MET A 76 9.19 -20.57 -15.61
CA MET A 76 7.73 -20.39 -15.46
C MET A 76 7.33 -18.91 -15.54
N ASP A 77 6.65 -18.57 -16.63
CA ASP A 77 5.96 -17.30 -16.82
C ASP A 77 4.78 -17.23 -15.82
N PHE A 78 5.00 -16.56 -14.69
CA PHE A 78 3.89 -16.17 -13.83
C PHE A 78 3.15 -15.03 -14.54
N ASN A 79 2.03 -15.36 -15.18
CA ASN A 79 1.00 -14.36 -15.46
C ASN A 79 0.53 -13.84 -14.09
N LEU A 80 1.05 -12.68 -13.66
CA LEU A 80 0.37 -11.89 -12.64
C LEU A 80 -1.03 -11.62 -13.22
N VAL A 81 -2.04 -12.28 -12.66
CA VAL A 81 -3.42 -11.92 -12.96
C VAL A 81 -3.62 -10.55 -12.33
N GLU A 82 -3.47 -9.52 -13.17
CA GLU A 82 -3.88 -8.17 -12.82
C GLU A 82 -5.37 -8.23 -12.48
N ALA A 83 -5.72 -7.76 -11.28
CA ALA A 83 -7.09 -7.80 -10.83
C ALA A 83 -7.93 -6.87 -11.71
N GLU A 84 -8.78 -7.45 -12.55
CA GLU A 84 -9.73 -6.70 -13.36
C GLU A 84 -10.62 -5.84 -12.45
N PRO A 85 -10.84 -4.55 -12.78
CA PRO A 85 -11.68 -3.68 -11.96
C PRO A 85 -13.11 -4.25 -11.91
N ALA A 86 -13.61 -4.47 -10.69
CA ALA A 86 -14.96 -4.96 -10.48
C ALA A 86 -15.98 -4.00 -11.12
N LYS A 87 -16.74 -4.49 -12.12
CA LYS A 87 -17.82 -3.73 -12.76
C LYS A 87 -18.94 -3.54 -11.74
N SER A 88 -19.08 -2.32 -11.22
CA SER A 88 -20.20 -1.95 -10.36
C SER A 88 -21.49 -1.88 -11.17
N SER A 89 -22.29 -2.95 -11.17
CA SER A 89 -23.70 -2.88 -11.56
C SER A 89 -24.48 -2.31 -10.38
N CYS A 90 -24.57 -0.97 -10.33
CA CYS A 90 -25.49 -0.28 -9.44
C CYS A 90 -26.91 -0.40 -10.03
N CYS A 91 -27.83 -1.05 -9.32
CA CYS A 91 -29.27 -0.98 -9.55
C CYS A 91 -29.86 0.15 -8.71
#